data_AF-A0AAN6M7F0-F1
#
_entry.id   AF-A0AAN6M7F0-F1
#
_cell.length_a   1.000
_cell.length_b   1.000
_cell.length_c   1.000
_cell.angle_alpha   90.00
_cell.angle_beta   90.00
_cell.angle_gamma   90.00
#
_symmetry.space_group_name_H-M   'P 1'
#
loop_
_entity.id
_entity.type
_entity.pdbx_description
1 polymer ?
#
loop_
_entity_poly.entity_id
_entity_poly.type
_entity_poly.pdbx_seq_one_letter_code
_entity_poly.pdbx_strand_id
1 'polypeptide(L)'
;MDTYSHQDNVQLESPQDISMYTVPETPAQDNKATSVHATEPKSVTEETADAMEVEQLPADGSESADAIETTFSTYAASFPALPRGHQEFNYRELFHPMRMDAVRVQHGPRMDEAKKLAVALLKYYYPEDQGFRVCPTDLPLVKLGGWRTWIYPENCYGAPRRKLTGLVGPLKKNAKPVYSTFGNLWTDNFHRIATEHITGYVVLSEVEYPNGSKGWVQHTYLAIMMDDLDTFQHWVPETHASSSNVLVSMPRADILNDAMSVQAGILDGYAIIMLGPRIEFYKYHGKPEWEEKDWEYYMGSDWDDFSQSSHADASLETSCFSRLGNVWAVDVRSGPSAQTFDAVDDLFRSVAGRDVHYREGYVLPGPKV
;
A
#
# COMPACT_ATOMS: atom_id res chain seq x y z
N MET A 1 28.90 -65.62 0.04
CA MET A 1 28.03 -64.48 0.37
C MET A 1 28.77 -63.28 -0.15
N ASP A 2 28.38 -62.87 -1.35
CA ASP A 2 29.17 -61.99 -2.20
C ASP A 2 29.02 -60.52 -1.81
N THR A 3 30.15 -59.84 -1.90
CA THR A 3 30.41 -58.42 -1.67
C THR A 3 29.86 -57.55 -2.78
N TYR A 4 29.26 -56.40 -2.44
CA TYR A 4 29.20 -55.24 -3.33
C TYR A 4 29.32 -53.94 -2.52
N SER A 5 30.44 -53.23 -2.69
CA SER A 5 30.62 -51.84 -2.27
C SER A 5 30.43 -50.94 -3.48
N HIS A 6 29.51 -49.97 -3.40
CA HIS A 6 29.46 -48.84 -4.31
C HIS A 6 30.26 -47.67 -3.69
N GLN A 7 31.33 -47.27 -4.38
CA GLN A 7 31.98 -45.97 -4.20
C GLN A 7 31.47 -45.06 -5.31
N ASP A 8 30.78 -43.98 -4.94
CA ASP A 8 30.43 -42.91 -5.85
C ASP A 8 31.56 -41.88 -5.89
N ASN A 9 32.10 -41.68 -7.09
CA ASN A 9 33.04 -40.63 -7.46
C ASN A 9 32.23 -39.34 -7.69
N VAL A 10 32.42 -38.32 -6.85
CA VAL A 10 31.95 -36.96 -7.14
C VAL A 10 33.11 -36.19 -7.77
N GLN A 11 32.99 -35.90 -9.07
CA GLN A 11 33.86 -34.94 -9.75
C GLN A 11 33.46 -33.51 -9.33
N LEU A 12 34.38 -32.81 -8.68
CA LEU A 12 34.31 -31.37 -8.46
C LEU A 12 34.67 -30.66 -9.78
N GLU A 13 33.70 -30.04 -10.41
CA GLU A 13 33.93 -29.07 -11.49
C GLU A 13 34.43 -27.75 -10.90
N SER A 14 35.48 -27.21 -11.53
CA SER A 14 36.12 -25.93 -11.19
C SER A 14 35.19 -24.74 -11.50
N PRO A 15 35.20 -23.68 -10.67
CA PRO A 15 34.39 -22.48 -10.93
C PRO A 15 34.89 -21.74 -12.17
N GLN A 16 33.96 -21.46 -13.08
CA GLN A 16 34.18 -20.62 -14.26
C GLN A 16 34.29 -19.15 -13.83
N ASP A 17 35.27 -18.45 -14.42
CA ASP A 17 35.53 -17.03 -14.26
C ASP A 17 34.28 -16.19 -14.59
N ILE A 18 33.80 -15.42 -13.59
CA ILE A 18 32.77 -14.41 -13.78
C ILE A 18 33.44 -13.18 -14.38
N SER A 19 33.24 -12.99 -15.69
CA SER A 19 33.61 -11.79 -16.44
C SER A 19 32.88 -10.57 -15.88
N MET A 20 33.64 -9.57 -15.42
CA MET A 20 33.10 -8.27 -15.02
C MET A 20 32.48 -7.55 -16.22
N TYR A 21 31.21 -7.17 -16.12
CA TYR A 21 30.54 -6.34 -17.11
C TYR A 21 31.04 -4.89 -17.00
N THR A 22 31.55 -4.38 -18.13
CA THR A 22 31.77 -2.95 -18.37
C THR A 22 30.44 -2.21 -18.43
N VAL A 23 30.32 -1.15 -17.63
CA VAL A 23 29.24 -0.17 -17.67
C VAL A 23 29.26 0.57 -19.02
N PRO A 24 28.16 0.61 -19.79
CA PRO A 24 28.14 1.41 -21.01
C PRO A 24 28.08 2.91 -20.66
N GLU A 25 29.02 3.68 -21.21
CA GLU A 25 29.01 5.14 -21.18
C GLU A 25 27.72 5.67 -21.85
N THR A 26 27.03 6.56 -21.14
CA THR A 26 25.84 7.25 -21.63
C THR A 26 26.24 8.21 -22.77
N PRO A 27 25.65 8.13 -23.96
CA PRO A 27 25.97 9.09 -25.02
C PRO A 27 25.38 10.47 -24.67
N ALA A 28 26.24 11.48 -24.71
CA ALA A 28 25.88 12.88 -24.59
C ALA A 28 24.86 13.26 -25.68
N GLN A 29 23.68 13.72 -25.27
CA GLN A 29 22.70 14.32 -26.18
C GLN A 29 23.11 15.77 -26.50
N ASP A 30 23.57 15.98 -27.73
CA ASP A 30 23.73 17.29 -28.36
C ASP A 30 22.35 17.95 -28.58
N ASN A 31 22.00 18.89 -27.71
CA ASN A 31 20.83 19.74 -27.89
C ASN A 31 21.14 20.86 -28.91
N LYS A 32 20.68 20.63 -30.14
CA LYS A 32 20.74 21.59 -31.24
C LYS A 32 19.70 22.70 -31.02
N ALA A 33 20.18 23.91 -30.75
CA ALA A 33 19.39 25.12 -30.57
C ALA A 33 18.50 25.43 -31.79
N THR A 34 17.19 25.51 -31.56
CA THR A 34 16.23 26.10 -32.50
C THR A 34 15.77 27.42 -31.91
N SER A 35 16.24 28.51 -32.53
CA SER A 35 15.85 29.89 -32.23
C SER A 35 14.41 30.13 -32.68
N VAL A 36 13.50 30.36 -31.73
CA VAL A 36 12.14 30.85 -32.00
C VAL A 36 11.88 32.10 -31.17
N HIS A 37 11.30 33.09 -31.84
CA HIS A 37 11.07 34.47 -31.41
C HIS A 37 10.57 34.67 -29.98
N ALA A 38 11.28 35.56 -29.26
CA ALA A 38 10.87 36.11 -27.97
C ALA A 38 9.57 36.91 -28.10
N THR A 39 8.55 36.48 -27.36
CA THR A 39 7.39 37.31 -26.99
C THR A 39 7.49 37.51 -25.48
N GLU A 40 7.56 38.77 -25.04
CA GLU A 40 7.71 39.14 -23.63
C GLU A 40 6.59 38.56 -22.75
N PRO A 41 6.90 37.84 -21.65
CA PRO A 41 5.89 37.47 -20.68
C PRO A 41 5.62 38.63 -19.71
N LYS A 42 4.33 38.98 -19.61
CA LYS A 42 3.78 39.84 -18.56
C LYS A 42 4.10 39.24 -17.18
N SER A 43 4.57 40.10 -16.28
CA SER A 43 4.80 39.83 -14.86
C SER A 43 3.55 39.24 -14.20
N VAL A 44 3.62 37.95 -13.88
CA VAL A 44 2.68 37.28 -12.98
C VAL A 44 3.16 37.52 -11.56
N THR A 45 2.28 38.07 -10.75
CA THR A 45 2.44 38.32 -9.32
C THR A 45 2.84 37.05 -8.56
N GLU A 46 3.93 37.14 -7.80
CA GLU A 46 4.34 36.15 -6.79
C GLU A 46 3.19 35.93 -5.80
N GLU A 47 2.51 34.80 -5.93
CA GLU A 47 1.66 34.25 -4.90
C GLU A 47 2.58 33.58 -3.88
N THR A 48 2.79 34.27 -2.76
CA THR A 48 3.54 33.76 -1.60
C THR A 48 2.93 32.44 -1.16
N ALA A 49 3.62 31.34 -1.47
CA ALA A 49 3.36 30.05 -0.85
C ALA A 49 3.61 30.23 0.65
N ASP A 50 2.54 30.14 1.45
CA ASP A 50 2.63 30.00 2.90
C ASP A 50 3.58 28.85 3.19
N ALA A 51 4.77 29.18 3.68
CA ALA A 51 5.70 28.22 4.22
C ALA A 51 4.98 27.57 5.41
N MET A 52 4.38 26.40 5.19
CA MET A 52 3.91 25.56 6.27
C MET A 52 5.04 25.45 7.28
N GLU A 53 4.81 26.00 8.46
CA GLU A 53 5.71 25.96 9.59
C GLU A 53 6.02 24.48 9.84
N VAL A 54 7.20 24.05 9.40
CA VAL A 54 7.68 22.69 9.64
C VAL A 54 7.91 22.64 11.13
N GLU A 55 6.91 22.14 11.85
CA GLU A 55 6.95 21.91 13.30
C GLU A 55 8.26 21.18 13.60
N GLN A 56 9.20 21.89 14.22
CA GLN A 56 10.53 21.38 14.53
C GLN A 56 10.36 20.28 15.56
N LEU A 57 10.26 19.04 15.10
CA LEU A 57 10.29 17.84 15.92
C LEU A 57 11.56 17.87 16.79
N PRO A 58 11.49 17.47 18.07
CA PRO A 58 12.63 17.51 18.98
C PRO A 58 13.82 16.75 18.37
N ALA A 59 14.96 17.44 18.28
CA ALA A 59 16.10 17.06 17.45
C ALA A 59 16.99 15.93 18.01
N ASP A 60 16.62 15.29 19.13
CA ASP A 60 17.52 14.37 19.85
C ASP A 60 16.78 13.18 20.50
N GLY A 61 15.55 12.89 20.07
CA GLY A 61 14.66 11.98 20.79
C GLY A 61 14.50 10.63 20.11
N SER A 62 15.25 9.61 20.56
CA SER A 62 14.67 8.26 20.54
C SER A 62 13.45 8.33 21.47
N GLU A 63 12.26 8.43 20.90
CA GLU A 63 11.05 8.36 21.71
C GLU A 63 11.07 7.04 22.49
N SER A 64 10.87 7.10 23.80
CA SER A 64 10.76 5.88 24.60
C SER A 64 9.50 5.12 24.17
N ALA A 65 9.49 3.80 24.33
CA ALA A 65 8.29 3.00 24.09
C ALA A 65 7.05 3.56 24.82
N ASP A 66 7.23 4.08 26.04
CA ASP A 66 6.16 4.73 26.83
C ASP A 66 5.58 5.98 26.13
N ALA A 67 6.41 6.78 25.45
CA ALA A 67 5.97 7.95 24.70
C ALA A 67 5.15 7.54 23.47
N ILE A 68 5.55 6.47 22.78
CA ILE A 68 4.83 5.91 21.65
C ILE A 68 3.49 5.32 22.11
N GLU A 69 3.46 4.59 23.22
CA GLU A 69 2.22 4.04 23.80
C GLU A 69 1.25 5.17 24.19
N THR A 70 1.77 6.29 24.71
CA THR A 70 0.97 7.48 25.03
C THR A 70 0.38 8.11 23.76
N THR A 71 1.18 8.25 22.71
CA THR A 71 0.73 8.76 21.40
C THR A 71 -0.30 7.82 20.76
N PHE A 72 -0.06 6.50 20.86
CA PHE A 72 -0.99 5.46 20.40
C PHE A 72 -2.33 5.54 21.13
N SER A 73 -2.30 5.67 22.46
CA SER A 73 -3.51 5.80 23.28
C SER A 73 -4.31 7.06 22.94
N THR A 74 -3.62 8.16 22.67
CA THR A 74 -4.23 9.43 22.24
C THR A 74 -4.89 9.27 20.87
N TYR A 75 -4.19 8.64 19.93
CA TYR A 75 -4.72 8.30 18.61
C TYR A 75 -5.96 7.41 18.70
N ALA A 76 -5.90 6.33 19.48
CA ALA A 76 -7.02 5.42 19.68
C ALA A 76 -8.25 6.11 20.29
N ALA A 77 -8.03 7.00 21.27
CA ALA A 77 -9.09 7.78 21.91
C ALA A 77 -9.74 8.82 20.98
N SER A 78 -9.12 9.16 19.84
CA SER A 78 -9.69 10.08 18.86
C SER A 78 -10.84 9.48 18.03
N PHE A 79 -11.01 8.15 18.09
CA PHE A 79 -12.07 7.43 17.38
C PHE A 79 -13.22 7.04 18.31
N PRO A 80 -14.47 7.02 17.82
CA PRO A 80 -15.57 6.44 18.57
C PRO A 80 -15.32 4.95 18.79
N ALA A 81 -15.81 4.43 19.92
CA ALA A 81 -15.77 3.00 20.20
C ALA A 81 -16.42 2.19 19.07
N LEU A 82 -15.91 0.98 18.83
CA LEU A 82 -16.49 0.05 17.85
C LEU A 82 -17.98 -0.17 18.15
N PRO A 83 -18.87 -0.01 17.15
CA PRO A 83 -20.29 -0.32 17.31
C PRO A 83 -20.46 -1.76 17.81
N ARG A 84 -21.14 -1.92 18.95
CA ARG A 84 -21.43 -3.26 19.49
C ARG A 84 -22.70 -3.80 18.82
N GLY A 85 -22.52 -4.67 17.83
CA GLY A 85 -23.61 -5.44 17.21
C GLY A 85 -23.84 -5.13 15.73
N HIS A 86 -24.75 -5.90 15.13
CA HIS A 86 -25.18 -5.70 13.75
C HIS A 86 -26.09 -4.47 13.67
N GLN A 87 -25.53 -3.31 13.36
CA GLN A 87 -26.32 -2.15 12.97
C GLN A 87 -26.85 -2.37 11.56
N GLU A 88 -28.15 -2.13 11.36
CA GLU A 88 -28.75 -2.16 10.03
C GLU A 88 -28.09 -1.07 9.18
N PHE A 89 -27.61 -1.44 8.00
CA PHE A 89 -26.85 -0.54 7.16
C PHE A 89 -27.81 0.30 6.33
N ASN A 90 -27.71 1.63 6.43
CA ASN A 90 -28.54 2.54 5.67
C ASN A 90 -27.66 3.39 4.75
N TYR A 91 -27.43 2.93 3.52
CA TYR A 91 -26.62 3.65 2.52
C TYR A 91 -27.04 5.11 2.39
N ARG A 92 -28.35 5.40 2.39
CA ARG A 92 -28.85 6.76 2.20
C ARG A 92 -28.43 7.69 3.33
N GLU A 93 -28.41 7.19 4.56
CA GLU A 93 -27.98 7.94 5.74
C GLU A 93 -26.45 8.07 5.78
N LEU A 94 -25.73 6.98 5.49
CA LEU A 94 -24.28 6.95 5.54
C LEU A 94 -23.65 7.86 4.48
N PHE A 95 -24.16 7.81 3.25
CA PHE A 95 -23.71 8.68 2.16
C PHE A 95 -24.47 10.02 2.12
N HIS A 96 -25.26 10.35 3.15
CA HIS A 96 -25.92 11.64 3.22
C HIS A 96 -24.86 12.76 3.25
N PRO A 97 -24.93 13.78 2.37
CA PRO A 97 -23.90 14.82 2.28
C PRO A 97 -23.59 15.48 3.61
N MET A 98 -24.63 15.84 4.39
CA MET A 98 -24.44 16.45 5.72
C MET A 98 -23.70 15.54 6.71
N ARG A 99 -23.91 14.23 6.64
CA ARG A 99 -23.19 13.28 7.50
C ARG A 99 -21.73 13.22 7.07
N MET A 100 -21.48 13.08 5.76
CA MET A 100 -20.12 13.05 5.22
C MET A 100 -19.35 14.32 5.57
N ASP A 101 -19.98 15.50 5.48
CA ASP A 101 -19.35 16.76 5.89
C ASP A 101 -19.03 16.77 7.39
N ALA A 102 -19.96 16.31 8.23
CA ALA A 102 -19.72 16.19 9.67
C ALA A 102 -18.59 15.22 10.01
N VAL A 103 -18.49 14.11 9.28
CA VAL A 103 -17.41 13.11 9.42
C VAL A 103 -16.07 13.72 8.99
N ARG A 104 -16.02 14.41 7.85
CA ARG A 104 -14.81 15.07 7.33
C ARG A 104 -14.26 16.14 8.27
N VAL A 105 -15.13 16.88 8.96
CA VAL A 105 -14.69 17.85 9.99
C VAL A 105 -13.89 17.16 11.11
N GLN A 106 -14.19 15.90 11.42
CA GLN A 106 -13.45 15.13 12.42
C GLN A 106 -12.13 14.57 11.89
N HIS A 107 -11.93 14.51 10.57
CA HIS A 107 -10.73 13.93 9.97
C HIS A 107 -9.48 14.77 10.23
N GLY A 108 -9.59 16.10 10.32
CA GLY A 108 -8.44 16.97 10.57
C GLY A 108 -7.69 16.61 11.85
N PRO A 109 -8.32 16.73 13.04
CA PRO A 109 -7.68 16.36 14.30
C PRO A 109 -7.19 14.91 14.36
N ARG A 110 -7.94 13.97 13.77
CA ARG A 110 -7.53 12.55 13.70
C ARG A 110 -6.31 12.34 12.81
N MET A 111 -6.22 13.07 11.71
CA MET A 111 -5.08 13.06 10.81
C MET A 111 -3.83 13.56 11.53
N ASP A 112 -3.95 14.62 12.33
CA ASP A 112 -2.82 15.16 13.08
C ASP A 112 -2.30 14.14 14.12
N GLU A 113 -3.21 13.47 14.85
CA GLU A 113 -2.82 12.38 15.76
C GLU A 113 -2.25 11.17 15.01
N ALA A 114 -2.78 10.83 13.83
CA ALA A 114 -2.23 9.77 12.99
C ALA A 114 -0.80 10.07 12.54
N LYS A 115 -0.53 11.31 12.12
CA LYS A 115 0.80 11.77 11.69
C LYS A 115 1.80 11.70 12.84
N LYS A 116 1.43 12.17 14.04
CA LYS A 116 2.26 12.05 15.24
C LYS A 116 2.61 10.60 15.53
N LEU A 117 1.61 9.72 15.56
CA LEU A 117 1.81 8.29 15.80
C LEU A 117 2.69 7.65 14.71
N ALA A 118 2.45 7.96 13.44
CA ALA A 118 3.25 7.44 12.34
C ALA A 118 4.72 7.83 12.45
N VAL A 119 5.00 9.12 12.72
CA VAL A 119 6.38 9.60 12.89
C VAL A 119 7.03 8.97 14.11
N ALA A 120 6.33 8.88 15.24
CA ALA A 120 6.80 8.23 16.47
C ALA A 120 7.22 6.76 16.21
N LEU A 121 6.31 5.98 15.62
CA LEU A 121 6.57 4.57 15.27
C LEU A 121 7.74 4.45 14.28
N LEU A 122 7.72 5.21 13.18
CA LEU A 122 8.77 5.11 12.17
C LEU A 122 10.14 5.54 12.71
N LYS A 123 10.24 6.59 13.52
CA LYS A 123 11.52 6.99 14.12
C LYS A 123 12.05 5.97 15.12
N TYR A 124 11.16 5.31 15.85
CA TYR A 124 11.55 4.27 16.79
C TYR A 124 12.10 3.02 16.11
N TYR A 125 11.41 2.52 15.07
CA TYR A 125 11.86 1.31 14.37
C TYR A 125 12.91 1.57 13.30
N TYR A 126 13.03 2.78 12.77
CA TYR A 126 14.02 3.18 11.76
C TYR A 126 14.85 4.38 12.25
N PRO A 127 15.74 4.16 13.23
CA PRO A 127 16.42 5.26 13.90
C PRO A 127 17.59 5.82 13.07
N GLU A 128 17.87 7.13 13.26
CA GLU A 128 18.87 7.87 12.48
C GLU A 128 20.31 7.39 12.70
N ASP A 129 20.62 6.91 13.91
CA ASP A 129 21.93 6.36 14.26
C ASP A 129 22.25 5.05 13.52
N GLN A 130 21.23 4.36 13.02
CA GLN A 130 21.37 3.19 12.14
C GLN A 130 21.34 3.54 10.65
N GLY A 131 21.38 4.84 10.30
CA GLY A 131 21.41 5.31 8.91
C GLY A 131 20.03 5.34 8.26
N PHE A 132 18.96 5.51 9.03
CA PHE A 132 17.62 5.71 8.50
C PHE A 132 17.15 7.16 8.67
N ARG A 133 16.16 7.59 7.90
CA ARG A 133 15.44 8.85 8.16
C ARG A 133 14.00 8.75 7.68
N VAL A 134 13.11 9.42 8.39
CA VAL A 134 11.69 9.46 8.05
C VAL A 134 11.39 10.80 7.38
N CYS A 135 10.79 10.77 6.19
CA CYS A 135 10.42 11.97 5.46
C CYS A 135 8.93 11.92 5.09
N PRO A 136 8.19 13.04 5.19
CA PRO A 136 6.90 13.16 4.53
C PRO A 136 7.05 12.85 3.04
N THR A 137 6.08 12.16 2.45
CA THR A 137 6.07 11.90 1.01
C THR A 137 4.68 12.07 0.43
N ASP A 138 4.67 12.48 -0.82
CA ASP A 138 3.47 12.51 -1.64
C ASP A 138 3.18 11.12 -2.21
N LEU A 139 1.90 10.81 -2.41
CA LEU A 139 1.44 9.59 -3.08
C LEU A 139 0.80 9.98 -4.42
N PRO A 140 1.54 9.95 -5.55
CA PRO A 140 1.08 10.58 -6.81
C PRO A 140 -0.24 10.01 -7.35
N LEU A 141 -0.48 8.72 -7.17
CA LEU A 141 -1.72 8.07 -7.65
C LEU A 141 -3.00 8.67 -7.07
N VAL A 142 -2.94 9.27 -5.87
CA VAL A 142 -4.12 9.83 -5.19
C VAL A 142 -4.24 11.34 -5.30
N LYS A 143 -3.26 12.03 -5.89
CA LYS A 143 -3.33 13.48 -6.12
C LYS A 143 -4.47 13.89 -7.04
N LEU A 144 -4.86 13.01 -7.98
CA LEU A 144 -5.84 13.32 -9.03
C LEU A 144 -7.31 13.01 -8.66
N GLY A 145 -7.60 12.64 -7.42
CA GLY A 145 -8.98 12.35 -7.02
C GLY A 145 -9.19 11.64 -5.70
N GLY A 146 -8.13 11.40 -4.93
CA GLY A 146 -8.16 10.62 -3.70
C GLY A 146 -8.11 9.13 -3.96
N TRP A 147 -8.47 8.34 -2.95
CA TRP A 147 -8.56 6.89 -3.04
C TRP A 147 -10.02 6.46 -3.13
N ARG A 148 -10.30 5.41 -3.90
CA ARG A 148 -11.66 4.90 -4.10
C ARG A 148 -11.68 3.39 -4.04
N THR A 149 -12.69 2.84 -3.37
CA THR A 149 -12.97 1.40 -3.38
C THR A 149 -14.45 1.14 -3.61
N TRP A 150 -14.72 -0.02 -4.16
CA TRP A 150 -16.08 -0.46 -4.42
C TRP A 150 -16.78 -0.81 -3.11
N ILE A 151 -18.04 -0.38 -3.00
CA ILE A 151 -18.94 -0.86 -1.95
C ILE A 151 -19.88 -1.86 -2.60
N TYR A 152 -20.04 -3.03 -2.00
CA TYR A 152 -21.06 -3.96 -2.47
C TYR A 152 -22.45 -3.37 -2.30
N PRO A 153 -23.35 -3.50 -3.29
CA PRO A 153 -24.78 -3.43 -3.01
C PRO A 153 -25.18 -4.59 -2.07
N GLU A 154 -26.01 -4.30 -1.06
CA GLU A 154 -26.62 -5.27 -0.12
C GLU A 154 -27.18 -6.55 -0.78
N ASN A 155 -27.55 -6.46 -2.06
CA ASN A 155 -28.21 -7.54 -2.81
C ASN A 155 -27.26 -8.51 -3.54
N CYS A 156 -25.94 -8.31 -3.48
CA CYS A 156 -24.97 -9.16 -4.19
C CYS A 156 -24.64 -10.48 -3.46
N TYR A 157 -25.01 -10.60 -2.17
CA TYR A 157 -24.73 -11.78 -1.34
C TYR A 157 -25.73 -12.94 -1.47
N GLY A 158 -26.59 -12.93 -2.49
CA GLY A 158 -27.74 -13.82 -2.53
C GLY A 158 -27.43 -15.33 -2.53
N ALA A 159 -26.26 -15.81 -2.96
CA ALA A 159 -26.10 -17.23 -3.30
C ALA A 159 -25.61 -18.14 -2.15
N PRO A 160 -24.53 -17.83 -1.40
CA PRO A 160 -23.99 -18.80 -0.43
C PRO A 160 -24.45 -18.55 1.02
N ARG A 161 -24.49 -17.29 1.47
CA ARG A 161 -24.76 -16.94 2.89
C ARG A 161 -26.21 -17.20 3.34
N ARG A 162 -27.18 -17.20 2.42
CA ARG A 162 -28.59 -17.48 2.74
C ARG A 162 -28.84 -18.91 3.21
N LYS A 163 -27.97 -19.88 2.86
CA LYS A 163 -28.11 -21.27 3.33
C LYS A 163 -27.81 -21.43 4.82
N LEU A 164 -26.98 -20.57 5.41
CA LEU A 164 -26.56 -20.69 6.81
C LEU A 164 -27.53 -20.03 7.80
N THR A 165 -28.28 -19.02 7.37
CA THR A 165 -29.12 -18.16 8.23
C THR A 165 -30.62 -18.41 8.11
N GLY A 166 -31.04 -19.40 7.32
CA GLY A 166 -32.47 -19.73 7.14
C GLY A 166 -33.30 -18.64 6.44
N LEU A 167 -32.66 -17.66 5.82
CA LEU A 167 -33.32 -16.58 5.08
C LEU A 167 -33.88 -17.12 3.75
N VAL A 168 -35.15 -17.52 3.78
CA VAL A 168 -35.92 -18.00 2.61
C VAL A 168 -36.42 -16.79 1.81
N GLY A 169 -35.59 -16.29 0.89
CA GLY A 169 -36.00 -15.26 -0.07
C GLY A 169 -35.49 -15.60 -1.47
N PRO A 170 -36.22 -15.24 -2.54
CA PRO A 170 -35.76 -15.48 -3.91
C PRO A 170 -34.42 -14.78 -4.14
N LEU A 171 -33.46 -15.57 -4.62
CA LEU A 171 -32.21 -15.10 -5.17
C LEU A 171 -32.52 -14.22 -6.38
N LYS A 172 -32.23 -12.92 -6.33
CA LYS A 172 -32.21 -12.11 -7.56
C LYS A 172 -31.02 -12.60 -8.39
N LYS A 173 -31.23 -13.63 -9.21
CA LYS A 173 -30.22 -14.27 -10.07
C LYS A 173 -29.54 -13.32 -11.07
N ASN A 174 -30.03 -12.08 -11.17
CA ASN A 174 -29.57 -11.09 -12.14
C ASN A 174 -29.37 -9.72 -11.48
N ALA A 175 -28.80 -9.65 -10.28
CA ALA A 175 -28.19 -8.38 -9.87
C ALA A 175 -27.03 -8.14 -10.84
N LYS A 176 -27.33 -7.51 -11.98
CA LYS A 176 -26.30 -7.07 -12.92
C LYS A 176 -25.33 -6.26 -12.05
N PRO A 177 -24.04 -6.62 -11.98
CA PRO A 177 -23.09 -5.70 -11.42
C PRO A 177 -23.28 -4.39 -12.17
N VAL A 178 -23.49 -3.30 -11.41
CA VAL A 178 -23.80 -1.99 -11.98
C VAL A 178 -22.50 -1.41 -12.55
N TYR A 179 -21.96 -2.08 -13.57
CA TYR A 179 -20.86 -1.62 -14.38
C TYR A 179 -21.40 -0.76 -15.52
N SER A 180 -22.31 0.18 -15.25
CA SER A 180 -22.74 1.08 -16.32
C SER A 180 -21.57 2.02 -16.62
N THR A 181 -20.75 1.58 -17.57
CA THR A 181 -20.10 2.38 -18.61
C THR A 181 -20.39 3.86 -18.46
N PHE A 182 -19.40 4.61 -17.98
CA PHE A 182 -19.43 6.08 -17.88
C PHE A 182 -20.57 6.68 -17.02
N GLY A 183 -21.11 5.89 -16.08
CA GLY A 183 -22.03 6.37 -15.05
C GLY A 183 -21.35 7.42 -14.18
N ASN A 184 -22.08 8.51 -13.92
CA ASN A 184 -21.69 9.70 -13.15
C ASN A 184 -20.62 9.38 -12.07
N LEU A 185 -19.47 10.07 -12.07
CA LEU A 185 -18.44 9.96 -11.02
C LEU A 185 -19.01 10.18 -9.60
N TRP A 186 -20.22 10.73 -9.54
CA TRP A 186 -21.02 11.00 -8.34
C TRP A 186 -22.06 9.92 -8.02
N THR A 187 -22.14 8.79 -8.75
CA THR A 187 -23.08 7.70 -8.37
C THR A 187 -22.57 6.92 -7.15
N ASP A 188 -23.48 6.71 -6.20
CA ASP A 188 -23.36 6.28 -4.79
C ASP A 188 -22.70 4.90 -4.49
N ASN A 189 -21.96 4.30 -5.41
CA ASN A 189 -21.47 2.91 -5.25
C ASN A 189 -19.98 2.77 -4.91
N PHE A 190 -19.30 3.90 -4.66
CA PHE A 190 -17.89 3.92 -4.27
C PHE A 190 -17.73 4.55 -2.90
N HIS A 191 -16.92 3.90 -2.07
CA HIS A 191 -16.35 4.54 -0.91
C HIS A 191 -15.16 5.38 -1.40
N ARG A 192 -15.08 6.63 -0.96
CA ARG A 192 -14.06 7.57 -1.40
C ARG A 192 -13.42 8.27 -0.21
N ILE A 193 -12.10 8.24 -0.20
CA ILE A 193 -11.26 9.03 0.70
C ILE A 193 -10.67 10.17 -0.14
N ALA A 194 -10.98 11.41 0.23
CA ALA A 194 -10.52 12.58 -0.51
C ALA A 194 -9.00 12.80 -0.33
N THR A 195 -8.36 13.50 -1.28
CA THR A 195 -6.90 13.68 -1.29
C THR A 195 -6.39 14.38 -0.03
N GLU A 196 -7.14 15.36 0.49
CA GLU A 196 -6.86 16.08 1.74
C GLU A 196 -6.91 15.19 3.00
N HIS A 197 -7.46 13.98 2.88
CA HIS A 197 -7.51 12.97 3.93
C HIS A 197 -6.50 11.85 3.71
N ILE A 198 -5.51 12.07 2.85
CA ILE A 198 -4.45 11.11 2.56
C ILE A 198 -3.09 11.80 2.69
N THR A 199 -2.16 11.16 3.38
CA THR A 199 -0.75 11.57 3.43
C THR A 199 0.14 10.34 3.45
N GLY A 200 1.43 10.52 3.18
CA GLY A 200 2.41 9.43 3.24
C GLY A 200 3.67 9.83 3.99
N TYR A 201 4.39 8.81 4.44
CA TYR A 201 5.76 8.89 4.88
C TYR A 201 6.59 7.85 4.14
N VAL A 202 7.83 8.22 3.82
CA VAL A 202 8.85 7.32 3.29
C VAL A 202 9.96 7.20 4.32
N VAL A 203 10.41 5.97 4.54
CA VAL A 203 11.64 5.69 5.27
C VAL A 203 12.75 5.61 4.23
N LEU A 204 13.79 6.41 4.43
CA LEU A 204 14.99 6.39 3.59
C LEU A 204 16.12 5.72 4.36
N SER A 205 16.97 4.98 3.66
CA SER A 205 18.19 4.36 4.19
C SER A 205 19.41 4.96 3.52
N GLU A 206 20.45 5.26 4.30
CA GLU A 206 21.74 5.73 3.81
C GLU A 206 22.49 4.56 3.17
N VAL A 207 22.97 4.77 1.95
CA VAL A 207 23.77 3.79 1.20
C VAL A 207 25.07 4.40 0.74
N GLU A 208 26.13 3.59 0.75
CA GLU A 208 27.40 3.93 0.14
C GLU A 208 27.50 3.29 -1.25
N TYR A 209 27.63 4.11 -2.28
CA TYR A 209 27.77 3.67 -3.66
C TYR A 209 29.21 3.22 -3.95
N PRO A 210 29.45 2.43 -5.03
CA PRO A 210 30.79 1.93 -5.37
C PRO A 210 31.88 3.00 -5.56
N ASN A 211 31.47 4.25 -5.84
CA ASN A 211 32.36 5.40 -5.96
C ASN A 211 32.74 6.04 -4.60
N GLY A 212 32.29 5.46 -3.47
CA GLY A 212 32.47 5.97 -2.12
C GLY A 212 31.54 7.13 -1.74
N SER A 213 30.65 7.57 -2.63
CA SER A 213 29.65 8.58 -2.30
C SER A 213 28.52 7.98 -1.47
N LYS A 214 27.95 8.77 -0.55
CA LYS A 214 26.76 8.40 0.20
C LYS A 214 25.50 8.99 -0.42
N GLY A 215 24.41 8.25 -0.40
CA GLY A 215 23.09 8.76 -0.78
C GLY A 215 21.98 8.12 0.02
N TRP A 216 20.74 8.47 -0.32
CA TRP A 216 19.55 8.00 0.36
C TRP A 216 18.65 7.26 -0.64
N VAL A 217 18.18 6.09 -0.24
CA VAL A 217 17.29 5.24 -1.05
C VAL A 217 16.05 4.87 -0.24
N GLN A 218 14.92 4.65 -0.93
CA GLN A 218 13.60 4.43 -0.30
C GLN A 218 13.45 3.01 0.23
N HIS A 219 13.48 2.83 1.55
CA HIS A 219 13.38 1.53 2.21
C HIS A 219 11.95 1.01 2.29
N THR A 220 11.03 1.79 2.86
CA THR A 220 9.61 1.42 2.99
C THR A 220 8.72 2.66 3.02
N TYR A 221 7.41 2.43 2.93
CA TYR A 221 6.39 3.46 2.91
C TYR A 221 5.29 3.18 3.92
N LEU A 222 4.78 4.25 4.52
CA LEU A 222 3.57 4.27 5.32
C LEU A 222 2.57 5.25 4.71
N ALA A 223 1.39 4.77 4.34
CA ALA A 223 0.28 5.63 3.94
C ALA A 223 -0.68 5.85 5.11
N ILE A 224 -1.18 7.07 5.26
CA ILE A 224 -2.27 7.40 6.18
C ILE A 224 -3.47 7.80 5.35
N MET A 225 -4.61 7.15 5.56
CA MET A 225 -5.88 7.45 4.93
C MET A 225 -6.92 7.62 6.02
N MET A 226 -7.43 8.84 6.22
CA MET A 226 -8.44 9.08 7.25
C MET A 226 -9.84 8.70 6.78
N ASP A 227 -10.43 7.76 7.51
CA ASP A 227 -11.78 7.28 7.30
C ASP A 227 -12.45 6.91 8.64
N ASP A 228 -13.78 6.95 8.70
CA ASP A 228 -14.55 6.52 9.88
C ASP A 228 -14.69 4.98 9.96
N LEU A 229 -14.50 4.29 8.82
CA LEU A 229 -14.72 2.86 8.62
C LEU A 229 -16.14 2.39 8.89
N ASP A 230 -17.13 3.29 8.93
CA ASP A 230 -18.53 2.93 9.17
C ASP A 230 -19.08 2.06 8.03
N THR A 231 -18.48 2.17 6.85
CA THR A 231 -18.84 1.40 5.66
C THR A 231 -17.93 0.18 5.41
N PHE A 232 -16.91 -0.01 6.25
CA PHE A 232 -15.81 -0.94 5.98
C PHE A 232 -16.25 -2.39 5.79
N GLN A 233 -17.22 -2.87 6.58
CA GLN A 233 -17.75 -4.23 6.46
C GLN A 233 -18.51 -4.50 5.13
N HIS A 234 -18.85 -3.44 4.39
CA HIS A 234 -19.54 -3.48 3.09
C HIS A 234 -18.60 -3.19 1.92
N TRP A 235 -17.33 -2.83 2.20
CA TRP A 235 -16.32 -2.77 1.16
C TRP A 235 -16.13 -4.16 0.58
N VAL A 236 -15.70 -4.25 -0.68
CA VAL A 236 -15.47 -5.54 -1.31
C VAL A 236 -14.52 -6.38 -0.45
N PRO A 237 -14.91 -7.57 0.08
CA PRO A 237 -14.00 -8.32 0.95
C PRO A 237 -12.82 -8.92 0.20
N GLU A 238 -11.65 -8.85 0.81
CA GLU A 238 -10.37 -9.34 0.27
C GLU A 238 -10.33 -10.86 0.04
N THR A 239 -11.20 -11.61 0.73
CA THR A 239 -11.36 -13.07 0.52
C THR A 239 -11.86 -13.43 -0.87
N HIS A 240 -12.19 -12.45 -1.70
CA HIS A 240 -12.72 -12.67 -3.01
C HIS A 240 -11.65 -12.71 -4.14
N ALA A 241 -10.37 -12.94 -3.82
CA ALA A 241 -9.24 -12.78 -4.74
C ALA A 241 -8.86 -13.98 -5.67
N SER A 242 -9.70 -15.00 -5.93
CA SER A 242 -9.27 -16.16 -6.77
C SER A 242 -10.32 -16.76 -7.72
N SER A 243 -9.90 -17.61 -8.66
CA SER A 243 -10.51 -17.93 -9.98
C SER A 243 -11.90 -18.61 -10.06
N SER A 244 -12.77 -18.53 -9.05
CA SER A 244 -14.13 -19.13 -9.06
C SER A 244 -15.30 -18.14 -9.28
N ASN A 245 -15.14 -17.09 -10.10
CA ASN A 245 -16.02 -15.89 -10.18
C ASN A 245 -16.01 -15.05 -8.89
N VAL A 246 -14.80 -14.71 -8.44
CA VAL A 246 -14.59 -14.13 -7.12
C VAL A 246 -14.05 -12.71 -7.30
N LEU A 247 -14.79 -11.75 -6.76
CA LEU A 247 -14.60 -10.31 -6.90
C LEU A 247 -13.44 -9.81 -6.03
N VAL A 248 -12.23 -9.82 -6.57
CA VAL A 248 -10.98 -9.42 -5.90
C VAL A 248 -11.15 -8.06 -5.20
N SER A 249 -11.08 -8.01 -3.86
CA SER A 249 -10.75 -6.72 -3.24
C SER A 249 -9.30 -6.44 -3.57
N MET A 250 -9.06 -5.27 -4.14
CA MET A 250 -7.71 -4.76 -4.20
C MET A 250 -7.22 -4.63 -2.76
N PRO A 251 -6.03 -5.14 -2.44
CA PRO A 251 -5.35 -4.71 -1.22
C PRO A 251 -5.30 -3.19 -1.26
N ARG A 252 -5.68 -2.54 -0.15
CA ARG A 252 -5.67 -1.07 -0.04
C ARG A 252 -4.27 -0.47 -0.19
N ALA A 253 -3.26 -1.34 -0.14
CA ALA A 253 -1.88 -1.03 -0.46
C ALA A 253 -1.64 -0.70 -1.93
N ASP A 254 -2.64 -0.87 -2.81
CA ASP A 254 -2.57 -0.38 -4.19
C ASP A 254 -2.19 1.11 -4.29
N ILE A 255 -2.58 1.90 -3.29
CA ILE A 255 -2.17 3.30 -3.13
C ILE A 255 -0.63 3.48 -3.10
N LEU A 256 0.09 2.48 -2.60
CA LEU A 256 1.55 2.47 -2.48
C LEU A 256 2.23 1.77 -3.67
N ASN A 257 1.47 1.19 -4.61
CA ASN A 257 2.07 0.39 -5.69
C ASN A 257 3.02 1.20 -6.58
N ASP A 258 2.63 2.42 -6.97
CA ASP A 258 3.49 3.29 -7.78
C ASP A 258 4.74 3.75 -7.00
N ALA A 259 4.56 4.14 -5.74
CA ALA A 259 5.65 4.58 -4.87
C ALA A 259 6.69 3.47 -4.64
N MET A 260 6.25 2.24 -4.37
CA MET A 260 7.15 1.11 -4.15
C MET A 260 7.73 0.56 -5.46
N SER A 261 6.90 0.36 -6.48
CA SER A 261 7.33 -0.28 -7.72
C SER A 261 8.13 0.67 -8.62
N VAL A 262 7.51 1.78 -8.99
CA VAL A 262 7.98 2.64 -10.08
C VAL A 262 8.99 3.64 -9.55
N GLN A 263 8.71 4.27 -8.41
CA GLN A 263 9.58 5.30 -7.86
C GLN A 263 10.77 4.73 -7.09
N ALA A 264 10.54 3.72 -6.26
CA ALA A 264 11.59 3.13 -5.43
C ALA A 264 12.29 1.92 -6.08
N GLY A 265 11.71 1.30 -7.12
CA GLY A 265 12.29 0.10 -7.73
C GLY A 265 12.37 -1.11 -6.79
N ILE A 266 11.52 -1.15 -5.76
CA ILE A 266 11.46 -2.28 -4.83
C ILE A 266 10.86 -3.50 -5.56
N LEU A 267 11.44 -4.66 -5.32
CA LEU A 267 11.02 -5.97 -5.83
C LEU A 267 10.42 -6.85 -4.72
N ASP A 268 11.03 -6.90 -3.54
CA ASP A 268 10.47 -7.57 -2.36
C ASP A 268 10.64 -6.67 -1.15
N GLY A 269 9.58 -6.49 -0.37
CA GLY A 269 9.58 -5.61 0.78
C GLY A 269 8.25 -5.64 1.51
N TYR A 270 7.89 -4.51 2.11
CA TYR A 270 6.65 -4.39 2.87
C TYR A 270 6.15 -2.94 2.87
N ALA A 271 4.87 -2.80 3.18
CA ALA A 271 4.17 -1.52 3.27
C ALA A 271 3.31 -1.48 4.52
N ILE A 272 3.12 -0.26 5.04
CA ILE A 272 2.26 0.01 6.19
C ILE A 272 1.14 0.95 5.77
N ILE A 273 -0.06 0.72 6.29
CA ILE A 273 -1.21 1.61 6.08
C ILE A 273 -1.88 1.89 7.41
N MET A 274 -2.11 3.16 7.71
CA MET A 274 -3.04 3.61 8.74
C MET A 274 -4.32 4.07 8.06
N LEU A 275 -5.33 3.21 8.05
CA LEU A 275 -6.64 3.49 7.48
C LEU A 275 -7.64 3.75 8.61
N GLY A 276 -7.88 5.02 8.92
CA GLY A 276 -8.63 5.43 10.10
C GLY A 276 -8.11 4.72 11.35
N PRO A 277 -8.96 4.12 12.19
CA PRO A 277 -8.52 3.40 13.41
C PRO A 277 -7.81 2.08 13.14
N ARG A 278 -7.56 1.68 11.88
CA ARG A 278 -6.96 0.38 11.55
C ARG A 278 -5.55 0.56 10.99
N ILE A 279 -4.59 -0.16 11.56
CA ILE A 279 -3.20 -0.22 11.09
C ILE A 279 -2.98 -1.57 10.40
N GLU A 280 -2.33 -1.56 9.25
CA GLU A 280 -2.22 -2.71 8.36
C GLU A 280 -0.81 -2.85 7.80
N PHE A 281 -0.41 -4.10 7.63
CA PHE A 281 0.92 -4.47 7.20
C PHE A 281 0.80 -5.43 6.03
N TYR A 282 1.50 -5.09 4.96
CA TYR A 282 1.45 -5.83 3.71
C TYR A 282 2.84 -6.28 3.33
N LYS A 283 2.96 -7.52 2.87
CA LYS A 283 4.13 -7.97 2.12
C LYS A 283 3.99 -7.48 0.69
N TYR A 284 5.04 -6.86 0.17
CA TYR A 284 5.08 -6.34 -1.18
C TYR A 284 5.97 -7.22 -2.05
N HIS A 285 5.44 -7.60 -3.20
CA HIS A 285 6.12 -8.34 -4.25
C HIS A 285 5.91 -7.59 -5.55
N GLY A 286 6.92 -6.81 -5.93
CA GLY A 286 7.00 -6.20 -7.23
C GLY A 286 6.91 -7.28 -8.30
N LYS A 287 6.09 -7.04 -9.32
CA LYS A 287 6.11 -7.85 -10.53
C LYS A 287 7.47 -7.66 -11.20
N PRO A 288 8.00 -8.66 -11.92
CA PRO A 288 9.14 -8.43 -12.82
C PRO A 288 8.89 -7.22 -13.72
N GLU A 289 9.94 -6.62 -14.27
CA GLU A 289 9.74 -5.54 -15.26
C GLU A 289 8.71 -6.01 -16.28
N TRP A 290 7.73 -5.15 -16.52
CA TRP A 290 6.77 -5.41 -17.58
C TRP A 290 7.56 -5.45 -18.88
N GLU A 291 7.85 -6.64 -19.36
CA GLU A 291 8.24 -6.82 -20.75
C GLU A 291 7.03 -6.40 -21.57
N GLU A 292 7.12 -5.24 -22.22
CA GLU A 292 6.13 -4.80 -23.20
C GLU A 292 6.09 -5.85 -24.30
N LYS A 293 5.15 -6.80 -24.19
CA LYS A 293 4.89 -7.76 -25.25
C LYS A 293 4.38 -6.98 -26.46
N ASP A 294 4.76 -7.41 -27.67
CA ASP A 294 4.22 -6.84 -28.89
C ASP A 294 2.69 -6.78 -28.82
N TRP A 295 2.11 -5.68 -29.29
CA TRP A 295 0.67 -5.39 -29.27
C TRP A 295 -0.21 -6.53 -29.83
N GLU A 296 0.35 -7.40 -30.67
CA GLU A 296 -0.27 -8.64 -31.18
C GLU A 296 -0.69 -9.62 -30.07
N TYR A 297 -0.05 -9.57 -28.89
CA TYR A 297 -0.39 -10.40 -27.73
C TYR A 297 -1.62 -9.88 -26.95
N TYR A 298 -1.99 -8.60 -27.13
CA TYR A 298 -3.11 -7.96 -26.43
C TYR A 298 -4.41 -7.95 -27.23
N MET A 299 -4.31 -8.12 -28.55
CA MET A 299 -5.44 -8.57 -29.36
C MET A 299 -5.55 -10.07 -29.14
N GLY A 300 -6.09 -10.44 -27.97
CA GLY A 300 -6.18 -11.83 -27.53
C GLY A 300 -6.65 -12.74 -28.67
N SER A 301 -6.14 -13.98 -28.65
CA SER A 301 -6.61 -15.08 -29.50
C SER A 301 -8.12 -14.95 -29.69
N ASP A 302 -8.62 -15.12 -30.92
CA ASP A 302 -10.05 -15.06 -31.27
C ASP A 302 -10.87 -15.60 -30.10
N TRP A 303 -11.91 -14.88 -29.68
CA TRP A 303 -12.69 -15.16 -28.45
C TRP A 303 -13.19 -16.62 -28.34
N ASP A 304 -13.18 -17.37 -29.45
CA ASP A 304 -13.50 -18.79 -29.53
C ASP A 304 -12.38 -19.74 -29.02
N ASP A 305 -11.15 -19.27 -28.83
CA ASP A 305 -10.00 -20.07 -28.38
C ASP A 305 -9.74 -20.00 -26.87
N PHE A 306 -10.70 -19.50 -26.09
CA PHE A 306 -10.71 -19.51 -24.61
C PHE A 306 -10.85 -20.93 -24.01
N SER A 307 -10.58 -21.98 -24.78
CA SER A 307 -10.61 -23.35 -24.29
C SER A 307 -9.32 -23.69 -23.55
N GLN A 308 -9.39 -23.58 -22.21
CA GLN A 308 -8.51 -24.28 -21.26
C GLN A 308 -7.03 -23.85 -21.17
N SER A 309 -6.66 -22.60 -21.47
CA SER A 309 -5.42 -22.09 -20.86
C SER A 309 -5.62 -22.07 -19.34
N SER A 310 -4.76 -22.77 -18.61
CA SER A 310 -4.89 -22.99 -17.17
C SER A 310 -4.93 -21.65 -16.42
N HIS A 311 -6.13 -21.25 -16.00
CA HIS A 311 -6.43 -20.04 -15.21
C HIS A 311 -5.64 -19.89 -13.89
N ALA A 312 -4.75 -20.82 -13.57
CA ALA A 312 -3.89 -20.74 -12.39
C ALA A 312 -2.85 -19.60 -12.51
N ASP A 313 -2.28 -19.38 -13.69
CA ASP A 313 -1.15 -18.45 -13.84
C ASP A 313 -1.57 -16.96 -13.85
N ALA A 314 -2.74 -16.64 -14.40
CA ALA A 314 -3.24 -15.26 -14.44
C ALA A 314 -3.58 -14.66 -13.06
N SER A 315 -3.80 -15.51 -12.05
CA SER A 315 -4.13 -15.04 -10.69
C SER A 315 -2.91 -14.57 -9.90
N LEU A 316 -1.74 -15.14 -10.18
CA LEU A 316 -0.45 -14.72 -9.60
C LEU A 316 0.01 -13.38 -10.19
N GLU A 317 -0.46 -13.02 -11.39
CA GLU A 317 -0.06 -11.80 -12.10
C GLU A 317 -0.75 -10.52 -11.63
N THR A 318 -1.73 -10.54 -10.71
CA THR A 318 -2.55 -9.32 -10.47
C THR A 318 -2.19 -8.52 -9.23
N SER A 319 -1.85 -9.15 -8.10
CA SER A 319 -1.63 -8.43 -6.83
C SER A 319 -0.17 -8.35 -6.42
N CYS A 320 0.38 -7.13 -6.35
CA CYS A 320 1.72 -6.89 -5.79
C CYS A 320 1.74 -6.94 -4.26
N PHE A 321 0.58 -7.01 -3.60
CA PHE A 321 0.49 -7.01 -2.15
C PHE A 321 -0.21 -8.26 -1.64
N SER A 322 0.32 -8.79 -0.54
CA SER A 322 -0.28 -9.90 0.20
C SER A 322 -0.26 -9.59 1.69
N ARG A 323 -1.13 -10.26 2.44
CA ARG A 323 -1.21 -10.11 3.89
C ARG A 323 0.07 -10.59 4.56
N LEU A 324 0.51 -9.85 5.58
CA LEU A 324 1.66 -10.24 6.39
C LEU A 324 1.30 -11.37 7.38
N GLY A 325 1.21 -12.61 6.91
CA GLY A 325 0.86 -13.75 7.77
C GLY A 325 -0.58 -13.73 8.26
N ASN A 326 -0.85 -14.41 9.39
CA ASN A 326 -2.21 -14.61 9.91
C ASN A 326 -2.79 -13.36 10.58
N VAL A 327 -1.94 -12.57 11.24
CA VAL A 327 -2.27 -11.28 11.84
C VAL A 327 -1.48 -10.25 11.07
N TRP A 328 -2.18 -9.39 10.34
CA TRP A 328 -1.59 -8.38 9.46
C TRP A 328 -2.26 -7.02 9.63
N ALA A 329 -3.29 -6.94 10.47
CA ALA A 329 -4.00 -5.70 10.74
C ALA A 329 -4.51 -5.68 12.17
N VAL A 330 -4.48 -4.49 12.77
CA VAL A 330 -4.95 -4.22 14.12
C VAL A 330 -5.89 -3.02 14.06
N ASP A 331 -7.11 -3.17 14.61
CA ASP A 331 -7.97 -2.02 14.90
C ASP A 331 -7.62 -1.52 16.30
N VAL A 332 -7.19 -0.27 16.43
CA VAL A 332 -6.73 0.32 17.70
C VAL A 332 -7.85 0.43 18.74
N ARG A 333 -9.11 0.19 18.35
CA ARG A 333 -10.29 0.17 19.23
C ARG A 333 -10.67 -1.22 19.72
N SER A 334 -10.02 -2.27 19.20
CA SER A 334 -10.46 -3.67 19.39
C SER A 334 -10.29 -4.21 20.82
N GLY A 335 -9.54 -3.51 21.67
CA GLY A 335 -9.29 -3.93 23.05
C GLY A 335 -8.72 -2.80 23.91
N PRO A 336 -8.21 -3.13 25.11
CA PRO A 336 -7.45 -2.20 25.93
C PRO A 336 -6.22 -1.66 25.18
N SER A 337 -5.94 -0.36 25.30
CA SER A 337 -4.89 0.33 24.53
C SER A 337 -3.55 -0.40 24.56
N ALA A 338 -3.06 -0.77 25.75
CA ALA A 338 -1.80 -1.50 25.93
C ALA A 338 -1.76 -2.82 25.12
N GLN A 339 -2.82 -3.63 25.16
CA GLN A 339 -2.85 -4.91 24.43
C GLN A 339 -2.89 -4.70 22.92
N THR A 340 -3.63 -3.69 22.45
CA THR A 340 -3.65 -3.35 21.02
C THR A 340 -2.34 -2.73 20.56
N PHE A 341 -1.64 -2.00 21.44
CA PHE A 341 -0.32 -1.45 21.20
C PHE A 341 0.72 -2.55 21.09
N ASP A 342 0.73 -3.53 22.00
CA ASP A 342 1.62 -4.69 21.94
C ASP A 342 1.49 -5.43 20.59
N ALA A 343 0.26 -5.61 20.11
CA ALA A 343 0.02 -6.25 18.81
C ALA A 343 0.55 -5.41 17.63
N VAL A 344 0.53 -4.08 17.73
CA VAL A 344 1.10 -3.18 16.72
C VAL A 344 2.63 -3.20 16.80
N ASP A 345 3.19 -3.16 18.01
CA ASP A 345 4.64 -3.25 18.25
C ASP A 345 5.21 -4.55 17.67
N ASP A 346 4.58 -5.70 17.96
CA ASP A 346 4.97 -6.99 17.41
C ASP A 346 4.99 -7.00 15.86
N LEU A 347 3.99 -6.37 15.23
CA LEU A 347 3.92 -6.27 13.77
C LEU A 347 5.02 -5.36 13.21
N PHE A 348 5.28 -4.21 13.85
CA PHE A 348 6.36 -3.33 13.45
C PHE A 348 7.73 -4.01 13.59
N ARG A 349 8.02 -4.68 14.72
CA ARG A 349 9.25 -5.47 14.88
C ARG A 349 9.39 -6.54 13.80
N SER A 350 8.28 -7.19 13.44
CA SER A 350 8.25 -8.22 12.40
C SER A 350 8.57 -7.70 10.99
N VAL A 351 8.18 -6.47 10.67
CA VAL A 351 8.43 -5.89 9.33
C VAL A 351 9.71 -5.07 9.26
N ALA A 352 10.02 -4.28 10.30
CA ALA A 352 11.15 -3.36 10.29
C ALA A 352 12.48 -4.11 10.15
N GLY A 353 12.65 -5.24 10.82
CA GLY A 353 13.86 -6.07 10.68
C GLY A 353 14.00 -6.82 9.34
N ARG A 354 13.12 -6.60 8.36
CA ARG A 354 13.18 -7.28 7.05
C ARG A 354 14.04 -6.52 6.07
N ASP A 355 14.78 -7.30 5.29
CA ASP A 355 15.52 -6.80 4.15
C ASP A 355 14.56 -6.37 3.02
N VAL A 356 14.98 -5.36 2.26
CA VAL A 356 14.26 -4.84 1.10
C VAL A 356 15.10 -5.11 -0.14
N HIS A 357 14.52 -5.85 -1.07
CA HIS A 357 15.17 -6.26 -2.31
C HIS A 357 14.73 -5.33 -3.44
N TYR A 358 15.68 -4.86 -4.24
CA TYR A 358 15.43 -4.00 -5.38
C TYR A 358 15.53 -4.76 -6.69
N ARG A 359 14.89 -4.23 -7.73
CA ARG A 359 14.92 -4.80 -9.10
C ARG A 359 16.33 -4.94 -9.66
N GLU A 360 17.23 -4.02 -9.29
CA GLU A 360 18.64 -4.03 -9.72
C GLU A 360 19.49 -5.09 -8.98
N GLY A 361 18.88 -5.94 -8.16
CA GLY A 361 19.57 -6.99 -7.39
C GLY A 361 20.21 -6.50 -6.09
N TYR A 362 20.10 -5.21 -5.79
CA TYR A 362 20.55 -4.65 -4.52
C TYR A 362 19.63 -5.06 -3.36
N VAL A 363 20.20 -5.24 -2.18
CA VAL A 363 19.48 -5.59 -0.96
C VAL A 363 19.84 -4.60 0.14
N LEU A 364 18.83 -3.97 0.71
CA LEU A 364 18.96 -3.15 1.91
C LEU A 364 18.62 -3.95 3.15
N PRO A 365 19.51 -4.03 4.13
CA PRO A 365 19.17 -4.64 5.40
C PRO A 365 18.10 -3.83 6.13
N GLY A 366 17.23 -4.50 6.89
CA GLY A 366 16.39 -3.83 7.88
C GLY A 366 17.22 -3.26 9.04
N PRO A 367 16.72 -2.27 9.79
CA PRO A 367 17.26 -1.89 11.09
C PRO A 367 17.36 -3.09 12.05
N LYS A 368 18.30 -3.01 12.99
CA LYS A 368 18.40 -3.91 14.13
C LYS A 368 17.41 -3.41 15.19
N VAL A 369 16.26 -4.06 15.26
CA VAL A 369 15.14 -3.74 16.15
C VAL A 369 15.22 -4.52 17.46
#